data_AF-A0A1J6PUV6-F1
#
_entry.id   AF-A0A1J6PUV6-F1
#
_cell.length_a   1.000
_cell.length_b   1.000
_cell.length_c   1.000
_cell.angle_alpha   90.00
_cell.angle_beta   90.00
_cell.angle_gamma   90.00
#
_symmetry.space_group_name_H-M   'P 1'
#
loop_
_entity.id
_entity.type
_entity.pdbx_description
1 polymer ?
#
loop_
_entity_poly.entity_id
_entity_poly.type
_entity_poly.pdbx_seq_one_letter_code
_entity_poly.pdbx_strand_id
1 'polypeptide(L)'
;MKKRRADLLKKHNSKIVLADTLESEAMVDLAMKANDIFLKLKKTAGVGLDFKDADEMLMLWNLVLVKSSQTLEQISQKIDMKYDEPFTITLAREKLEK
;
A
#
# COMPACT_ATOMS: atom_id res chain seq x y z
N MET A 1 -14.12 18.32 -15.02
CA MET A 1 -14.87 17.13 -14.53
C MET A 1 -14.98 15.96 -15.52
N LYS A 2 -15.20 16.15 -16.85
CA LYS A 2 -15.40 15.03 -17.81
C LYS A 2 -14.20 14.08 -18.02
N LYS A 3 -12.95 14.59 -18.02
CA LYS A 3 -11.73 13.75 -18.19
C LYS A 3 -11.56 12.70 -17.09
N ARG A 4 -11.70 13.11 -15.82
CA ARG A 4 -11.51 12.23 -14.65
C ARG A 4 -12.45 11.01 -14.68
N ARG A 5 -13.72 11.17 -15.07
CA ARG A 5 -14.67 10.04 -15.22
C ARG A 5 -14.28 9.11 -16.37
N ALA A 6 -13.88 9.64 -17.53
CA ALA A 6 -13.41 8.83 -18.66
C ALA A 6 -12.10 8.08 -18.35
N ASP A 7 -11.20 8.70 -17.57
CA ASP A 7 -9.95 8.09 -17.14
C ASP A 7 -10.17 6.99 -16.09
N LEU A 8 -11.21 7.12 -15.25
CA LEU A 8 -11.63 6.07 -14.32
C LEU A 8 -12.21 4.85 -15.06
N LEU A 9 -12.96 5.06 -16.15
CA LEU A 9 -13.52 3.96 -16.97
C LEU A 9 -12.44 3.11 -17.66
N LYS A 10 -11.22 3.65 -17.83
CA LYS A 10 -10.06 2.91 -18.39
C LYS A 10 -9.34 2.05 -17.35
N LYS A 11 -9.66 2.17 -16.06
CA LYS A 11 -9.02 1.42 -14.97
C LYS A 11 -9.87 0.19 -14.62
N HIS A 12 -9.79 -0.84 -15.46
CA HIS A 12 -10.58 -2.07 -15.31
C HIS A 12 -10.36 -2.81 -13.99
N ASN A 13 -9.24 -2.56 -13.30
CA ASN A 13 -8.91 -3.18 -12.01
C ASN A 13 -9.13 -2.24 -10.80
N SER A 14 -9.91 -1.17 -10.97
CA SER A 14 -10.25 -0.26 -9.87
C SER A 14 -11.10 -0.98 -8.81
N LYS A 15 -10.74 -0.79 -7.55
CA LYS A 15 -11.52 -1.27 -6.39
C LYS A 15 -12.25 -0.10 -5.74
N ILE A 16 -13.45 -0.36 -5.24
CA ILE A 16 -14.16 0.57 -4.35
C ILE A 16 -13.70 0.27 -2.93
N VAL A 17 -13.34 1.30 -2.17
CA VAL A 17 -12.99 1.21 -0.75
C VAL A 17 -14.01 2.04 0.01
N LEU A 18 -14.59 1.44 1.05
CA LEU A 18 -15.45 2.14 2.02
C LEU A 18 -14.57 2.52 3.20
N ALA A 19 -14.60 3.79 3.59
CA ALA A 19 -13.80 4.36 4.65
C ALA A 19 -14.74 5.22 5.51
N ASP A 20 -15.18 4.67 6.64
CA ASP A 20 -16.20 5.28 7.50
C ASP A 20 -15.58 5.98 8.73
N THR A 21 -14.24 6.00 8.84
CA THR A 21 -13.49 6.66 9.92
C THR A 21 -12.34 7.48 9.37
N LEU A 22 -11.95 8.53 10.10
CA LEU A 22 -10.83 9.41 9.73
C LEU A 22 -9.51 8.63 9.54
N GLU A 23 -9.26 7.62 10.38
CA GLU A 23 -8.08 6.76 10.28
C GLU A 23 -8.07 5.99 8.96
N SER A 24 -9.23 5.44 8.57
CA SER A 24 -9.37 4.72 7.31
C SER A 24 -9.25 5.65 6.09
N GLU A 25 -9.79 6.87 6.16
CA GLU A 25 -9.65 7.88 5.12
C GLU A 25 -8.18 8.28 4.94
N ALA A 26 -7.46 8.54 6.04
CA ALA A 26 -6.03 8.86 6.00
C ALA A 26 -5.20 7.73 5.37
N MET A 27 -5.52 6.47 5.67
CA MET A 27 -4.87 5.31 5.03
C MET A 27 -5.16 5.26 3.52
N VAL A 28 -6.37 5.57 3.09
CA VAL A 28 -6.73 5.64 1.66
C VAL A 28 -5.96 6.74 0.94
N ASP A 29 -5.88 7.93 1.53
CA ASP A 29 -5.12 9.06 0.97
C ASP A 29 -3.63 8.73 0.85
N LEU A 30 -3.05 8.13 1.88
CA LEU A 30 -1.67 7.65 1.84
C LEU A 30 -1.47 6.57 0.77
N ALA A 31 -2.39 5.62 0.64
CA ALA A 31 -2.31 4.58 -0.39
C ALA A 31 -2.35 5.17 -1.81
N MET A 32 -3.16 6.21 -2.04
CA MET A 32 -3.19 6.92 -3.32
C MET A 32 -1.86 7.63 -3.60
N LYS A 33 -1.27 8.31 -2.61
CA LYS A 33 0.05 8.93 -2.76
C LYS A 33 1.16 7.91 -2.97
N ALA A 34 1.13 6.82 -2.23
CA ALA A 34 2.07 5.71 -2.38
C ALA A 34 2.02 5.15 -3.81
N ASN A 35 0.83 4.96 -4.38
CA ASN A 35 0.68 4.51 -5.76
C ASN A 35 1.41 5.43 -6.76
N ASP A 36 1.22 6.75 -6.65
CA ASP A 36 1.86 7.71 -7.54
C ASP A 36 3.39 7.69 -7.42
N ILE A 37 3.90 7.61 -6.18
CA ILE A 37 5.33 7.51 -5.88
C ILE A 37 5.92 6.23 -6.47
N PHE A 38 5.30 5.06 -6.24
CA PHE A 38 5.82 3.79 -6.75
C PHE A 38 5.74 3.67 -8.27
N LEU A 39 4.73 4.27 -8.91
CA LEU A 39 4.70 4.38 -10.37
C LEU A 39 5.86 5.22 -10.90
N LYS A 40 6.25 6.29 -10.20
CA LYS A 40 7.42 7.09 -10.57
C LYS A 40 8.72 6.31 -10.31
N LEU A 41 8.86 5.66 -9.16
CA LEU A 41 10.01 4.86 -8.78
C LEU A 41 10.33 3.79 -9.85
N LYS A 42 9.31 3.03 -10.28
CA LYS A 42 9.46 2.00 -11.33
C LYS A 42 9.92 2.56 -12.67
N LYS A 43 9.56 3.81 -13.00
CA LYS A 43 9.96 4.46 -14.25
C LYS A 43 11.39 5.02 -14.19
N THR A 44 11.90 5.30 -13.00
CA THR A 44 13.23 5.90 -12.80
C THR A 44 14.31 4.89 -12.48
N ALA A 45 13.94 3.71 -11.96
CA ALA A 45 14.86 2.61 -11.69
C ALA A 45 15.60 2.17 -12.97
N GLY A 46 16.93 2.13 -12.91
CA GLY A 46 17.81 1.79 -14.04
C GLY A 46 18.08 2.93 -15.03
N VAL A 47 17.50 4.11 -14.81
CA VAL A 47 17.73 5.29 -15.67
C VAL A 47 18.38 6.43 -14.88
N GLY A 48 17.80 6.79 -13.74
CA GLY A 48 18.27 7.89 -12.88
C GLY A 48 18.34 7.53 -11.40
N LEU A 49 18.06 6.28 -11.07
CA LEU A 49 18.16 5.69 -9.75
C LEU A 49 18.68 4.26 -9.93
N ASP A 50 19.66 3.85 -9.12
CA ASP A 50 20.12 2.46 -9.15
C ASP A 50 18.98 1.50 -8.77
N PHE A 51 18.95 0.33 -9.38
CA PHE A 51 18.00 -0.71 -9.03
C PHE A 51 18.13 -1.12 -7.57
N LYS A 52 19.35 -1.13 -7.03
CA LYS A 52 19.59 -1.47 -5.63
C LYS A 52 18.90 -0.46 -4.69
N ASP A 53 19.09 0.84 -4.94
CA ASP A 53 18.45 1.89 -4.14
C ASP A 53 16.92 1.82 -4.24
N ALA A 54 16.39 1.53 -5.43
CA ALA A 54 14.96 1.35 -5.63
C ALA A 54 14.42 0.15 -4.84
N ASP A 55 15.17 -0.95 -4.79
CA ASP A 55 14.81 -2.15 -4.03
C ASP A 55 14.84 -1.88 -2.51
N GLU A 56 15.88 -1.21 -2.01
CA GLU A 56 15.97 -0.79 -0.60
C GLU A 56 14.78 0.09 -0.19
N MET A 57 14.35 1.04 -1.04
CA MET A 57 13.15 1.84 -0.80
C MET A 57 11.86 1.00 -0.75
N LEU A 58 11.74 -0.02 -1.62
CA LEU A 58 10.61 -0.95 -1.60
C LEU A 58 10.61 -1.82 -0.34
N MET A 59 11.80 -2.22 0.13
CA MET A 59 11.94 -3.00 1.36
C MET A 59 11.52 -2.20 2.59
N LEU A 60 11.92 -0.92 2.69
CA LEU A 60 11.46 -0.03 3.75
C LEU A 60 9.93 0.12 3.74
N TRP A 61 9.32 0.20 2.55
CA TRP A 61 7.86 0.26 2.45
C TRP A 61 7.18 -1.04 2.87
N ASN A 62 7.73 -2.21 2.51
CA ASN A 62 7.21 -3.50 2.98
C ASN A 62 7.22 -3.58 4.50
N LEU A 63 8.28 -3.07 5.15
CA LEU A 63 8.37 -3.00 6.60
C LEU A 63 7.24 -2.14 7.20
N VAL A 64 6.96 -0.97 6.61
CA VAL A 64 5.84 -0.10 7.04
C VAL A 64 4.52 -0.87 6.97
N LEU A 65 4.24 -1.55 5.84
CA LEU A 65 3.00 -2.30 5.66
C LEU A 65 2.85 -3.42 6.71
N VAL A 66 3.91 -4.20 6.95
CA VAL A 66 3.89 -5.29 7.92
C VAL A 66 3.72 -4.75 9.34
N LYS A 67 4.39 -3.65 9.70
CA LYS A 67 4.24 -3.03 11.02
C LYS A 67 2.85 -2.45 11.23
N SER A 68 2.27 -1.80 10.22
CA SER A 68 0.88 -1.32 10.28
C SER A 68 -0.11 -2.48 10.48
N SER A 69 0.07 -3.60 9.75
CA SER A 69 -0.73 -4.82 9.94
C SER A 69 -0.64 -5.36 11.38
N GLN A 70 0.58 -5.50 11.90
CA GLN A 70 0.83 -5.95 13.27
C GLN A 70 0.17 -5.02 14.31
N THR A 71 0.21 -3.70 14.10
CA THR A 71 -0.48 -2.75 14.99
C THR A 71 -1.99 -2.92 14.94
N LEU A 72 -2.58 -3.14 13.77
CA LEU A 72 -4.02 -3.39 13.64
C LEU A 72 -4.44 -4.69 14.32
N GLU A 73 -3.64 -5.76 14.19
CA GLU A 73 -3.86 -7.02 14.90
C GLU A 73 -3.83 -6.84 16.43
N GLN A 74 -2.85 -6.09 16.94
CA GLN A 74 -2.79 -5.78 18.38
C GLN A 74 -3.99 -4.99 18.87
N ILE A 75 -4.50 -4.04 18.07
CA ILE A 75 -5.71 -3.28 18.39
C ILE A 75 -6.91 -4.24 18.38
N SER A 76 -7.03 -5.10 17.37
CA SER A 76 -8.15 -6.03 17.23
C SER A 76 -8.24 -6.99 18.42
N GLN A 77 -7.11 -7.52 18.88
CA GLN A 77 -7.03 -8.40 20.05
C GLN A 77 -7.54 -7.71 21.32
N LYS A 78 -7.25 -6.41 21.50
CA LYS A 78 -7.72 -5.65 22.66
C LYS A 78 -9.22 -5.38 22.66
N ILE A 79 -9.85 -5.39 21.50
CA ILE A 79 -11.30 -5.16 21.34
C ILE A 79 -12.06 -6.46 21.05
N ASP A 80 -11.43 -7.62 21.25
CA ASP A 80 -11.98 -8.97 20.98
C ASP A 80 -12.52 -9.13 19.55
N MET A 81 -11.79 -8.57 18.58
CA MET A 81 -12.09 -8.67 17.16
C MET A 81 -11.09 -9.60 16.47
N LYS A 82 -11.63 -10.57 15.71
CA LYS A 82 -10.81 -11.43 14.84
C LYS A 82 -10.15 -10.60 13.74
N TYR A 83 -8.83 -10.77 13.58
CA TYR A 83 -8.05 -10.20 12.50
C TYR A 83 -7.55 -11.31 11.58
N ASP A 84 -7.97 -11.27 10.32
CA ASP A 84 -7.46 -12.14 9.26
C ASP A 84 -6.48 -11.32 8.41
N GLU A 85 -5.19 -11.62 8.50
CA GLU A 85 -4.17 -10.85 7.79
C GLU A 85 -4.37 -10.90 6.27
N PRO A 86 -4.36 -9.75 5.57
CA PRO A 86 -4.45 -9.75 4.12
C PRO A 86 -3.27 -10.45 3.46
N PHE A 87 -3.53 -11.34 2.50
CA PHE A 87 -2.50 -12.09 1.76
C PHE A 87 -1.36 -11.22 1.21
N THR A 88 -1.66 -9.99 0.76
CA THR A 88 -0.64 -9.06 0.25
C THR A 88 0.36 -8.62 1.32
N ILE A 89 -0.04 -8.61 2.60
CA ILE A 89 0.87 -8.35 3.73
C ILE A 89 1.75 -9.57 4.00
N THR A 90 1.19 -10.78 3.92
CA THR A 90 1.98 -12.02 4.03
C THR A 90 3.11 -12.05 3.00
N LEU A 91 2.81 -11.72 1.75
CA LEU A 91 3.83 -11.58 0.69
C LEU A 91 4.88 -10.50 0.99
N ALA A 92 4.47 -9.38 1.60
CA ALA A 92 5.42 -8.33 2.00
C ALA A 92 6.34 -8.79 3.13
N ARG A 93 5.83 -9.58 4.08
CA ARG A 93 6.62 -10.18 5.16
C ARG A 93 7.65 -11.17 4.63
N GLU A 94 7.26 -12.08 3.75
CA GLU A 94 8.17 -13.06 3.15
C GLU A 94 9.34 -12.40 2.40
N LYS A 95 9.14 -11.19 1.86
CA LYS A 95 10.22 -10.42 1.22
C LYS A 95 11.22 -9.88 2.24
N LEU A 96 10.78 -9.51 3.45
CA LEU A 96 11.64 -9.02 4.53
C LEU A 96 12.49 -10.11 5.18
N GLU A 97 12.06 -11.38 5.05
CA GLU A 97 12.74 -12.55 5.62
C GLU A 97 13.77 -13.18 4.67
N LYS A 98 13.88 -12.67 3.43
CA LYS A 98 14.84 -13.10 2.39
C LYS A 98 16.01 -12.13 2.30
#